data_AF-A0A511YGP5-F1
#
_entry.id   AF-A0A511YGP5-F1
#
_cell.length_a   1.000
_cell.length_b   1.000
_cell.length_c   1.000
_cell.angle_alpha   90.00
_cell.angle_beta   90.00
_cell.angle_gamma   90.00
#
_symmetry.space_group_name_H-M   'P 1'
#
loop_
_entity.id
_entity.type
_entity.pdbx_description
1 polymer ?
#
loop_
_entity_poly.entity_id
_entity_poly.type
_entity_poly.pdbx_seq_one_letter_code
_entity_poly.pdbx_strand_id
1 'polypeptide(L)'
;MKNRFILGITLGMMFSAGNINAQQGRVGINTSTPKTTLDIAANLGTGDADGFQAPRLTRAQLTAKGNSVYGADQAGTIIYISDIAGGDAVSQRANITATGYYFFDGNLWQKVGAGSDLYKDNGTLTSNRTVSQGTNTMAFTSSATSGTSHFTVDNSTFNVDAVNNRVGIGTSSPSAKLEVNNGTTPGALKITDGTQGEGKVLTSDANGVGTWRTMAFSSNVEGTWLINNAQASTNNSIPAGRYSSVARLSLPSAGTYLVFLNADFGFDNAVSIPGQVEYLITRGAINNELNLSNAIGAVPGTWNSLYNSVTSGMGGFTVNNTFFIVTTGPQDIYLTIKPIAGQPANNGAAATKLQRWGGTAENPPYQSIPGGLAIDRFVAYKF
;
A
#
# COMPACT_ATOMS: atom_id res chain seq x y z
N MET A 1 -19.12 122.66 -28.35
CA MET A 1 -18.12 122.08 -29.28
C MET A 1 -17.40 120.96 -28.52
N LYS A 2 -17.73 119.66 -28.73
CA LYS A 2 -17.00 118.72 -29.62
C LYS A 2 -15.48 118.78 -29.33
N ASN A 3 -14.77 117.77 -28.80
CA ASN A 3 -14.73 116.36 -29.22
C ASN A 3 -13.88 115.46 -28.25
N ARG A 4 -14.44 114.28 -27.94
CA ARG A 4 -13.84 112.91 -28.01
C ARG A 4 -12.88 112.35 -26.93
N PHE A 5 -13.47 111.53 -26.04
CA PHE A 5 -13.13 110.13 -25.66
C PHE A 5 -11.86 109.49 -26.25
N ILE A 6 -10.98 108.91 -25.39
CA ILE A 6 -10.47 107.52 -25.47
C ILE A 6 -10.21 106.99 -24.04
N LEU A 7 -10.84 105.88 -23.70
CA LEU A 7 -10.67 105.08 -22.49
C LEU A 7 -9.64 103.96 -22.80
N GLY A 8 -8.51 103.94 -22.11
CA GLY A 8 -7.49 102.88 -22.25
C GLY A 8 -7.48 101.96 -21.04
N ILE A 9 -8.16 100.81 -21.14
CA ILE A 9 -8.03 99.70 -20.19
C ILE A 9 -6.83 98.87 -20.64
N THR A 10 -5.72 98.92 -19.90
CA THR A 10 -4.59 98.01 -20.12
C THR A 10 -4.67 96.86 -19.12
N LEU A 11 -5.18 95.74 -19.63
CA LEU A 11 -5.19 94.41 -19.03
C LEU A 11 -3.75 93.92 -18.88
N GLY A 12 -3.33 93.62 -17.64
CA GLY A 12 -2.00 93.09 -17.33
C GLY A 12 -2.09 91.87 -16.40
N MET A 13 -2.91 90.88 -16.76
CA MET A 13 -2.82 89.55 -16.15
C MET A 13 -1.48 88.93 -16.58
N MET A 14 -0.47 88.96 -15.70
CA MET A 14 0.71 88.09 -15.85
C MET A 14 0.28 86.64 -15.57
N PHE A 15 -0.29 86.00 -16.59
CA PHE A 15 -0.10 84.57 -16.81
C PHE A 15 1.24 84.45 -17.55
N SER A 16 2.31 84.12 -16.83
CA SER A 16 3.56 83.73 -17.46
C SER A 16 3.32 82.49 -18.32
N ALA A 17 3.48 82.67 -19.62
CA ALA A 17 3.44 81.63 -20.64
C ALA A 17 4.52 80.57 -20.37
N GLY A 18 4.11 79.44 -19.80
CA GLY A 18 4.81 78.17 -19.91
C GLY A 18 3.92 77.23 -20.70
N ASN A 19 4.15 77.11 -22.01
CA ASN A 19 3.64 76.06 -22.90
C ASN A 19 2.26 75.47 -22.55
N ILE A 20 1.15 76.21 -22.71
CA ILE A 20 -0.17 75.58 -22.81
C ILE A 20 -0.36 75.11 -24.25
N ASN A 21 0.42 74.12 -24.65
CA ASN A 21 -0.01 73.25 -25.74
C ASN A 21 -1.04 72.32 -25.13
N ALA A 22 -2.31 72.50 -25.51
CA ALA A 22 -3.33 71.46 -25.37
C ALA A 22 -2.92 70.25 -26.21
N GLN A 23 -1.97 69.46 -25.70
CA GLN A 23 -1.42 68.31 -26.40
C GLN A 23 -2.39 67.13 -26.21
N GLN A 24 -3.39 67.05 -27.10
CA GLN A 24 -4.22 65.87 -27.35
C GLN A 24 -4.78 65.14 -26.11
N GLY A 25 -5.30 65.89 -25.13
CA GLY A 25 -5.94 65.29 -23.94
C GLY A 25 -5.00 64.50 -23.03
N ARG A 26 -3.68 64.77 -23.07
CA ARG A 26 -2.68 64.14 -22.19
C ARG A 26 -2.08 65.17 -21.24
N VAL A 27 -1.81 64.75 -20.02
CA VAL A 27 -1.15 65.53 -18.97
C VAL A 27 0.22 64.91 -18.70
N GLY A 28 1.28 65.68 -18.91
CA GLY A 28 2.64 65.30 -18.54
C GLY A 28 3.07 66.01 -17.25
N ILE A 29 3.65 65.27 -16.31
CA ILE A 29 4.35 65.82 -15.14
C ILE A 29 5.81 65.44 -15.28
N ASN A 30 6.71 66.43 -15.23
CA ASN A 30 8.15 66.28 -15.47
C ASN A 30 8.52 65.68 -16.84
N THR A 31 7.60 65.67 -17.81
CA THR A 31 7.86 65.28 -19.22
C THR A 31 7.12 66.21 -20.18
N SER A 32 7.80 66.63 -21.26
CA SER A 32 7.22 67.44 -22.34
C SER A 32 6.61 66.59 -23.47
N THR A 33 6.73 65.26 -23.38
CA THR A 33 6.24 64.32 -24.41
C THR A 33 5.45 63.17 -23.76
N PRO A 34 4.28 63.46 -23.15
CA PRO A 34 3.51 62.47 -22.41
C PRO A 34 3.05 61.32 -23.33
N LYS A 35 3.39 60.08 -22.94
CA LYS A 35 3.06 58.86 -23.70
C LYS A 35 1.65 58.34 -23.41
N THR A 36 1.11 58.66 -22.23
CA THR A 36 -0.21 58.26 -21.74
C THR A 36 -1.06 59.48 -21.38
N THR A 37 -2.36 59.29 -21.08
CA THR A 37 -3.28 60.37 -20.66
C THR A 37 -2.79 61.11 -19.41
N LEU A 38 -2.15 60.40 -18.49
CA LEU A 38 -1.33 60.96 -17.43
C LEU A 38 0.04 60.25 -17.49
N ASP A 39 1.10 61.00 -17.77
CA ASP A 39 2.48 60.51 -17.81
C ASP A 39 3.29 61.27 -16.76
N ILE A 40 3.82 60.55 -15.78
CA ILE A 40 4.61 61.10 -14.68
C ILE A 40 6.02 60.55 -14.81
N ALA A 41 6.94 61.38 -15.27
CA ALA A 41 8.35 61.02 -15.37
C ALA A 41 9.08 61.30 -14.06
N ALA A 42 10.08 60.47 -13.75
CA ALA A 42 10.96 60.65 -12.61
C ALA A 42 11.87 61.88 -12.80
N ASN A 43 12.08 62.64 -11.72
CA ASN A 43 13.06 63.70 -11.62
C ASN A 43 14.33 63.13 -10.96
N LEU A 44 15.38 62.94 -11.75
CA LEU A 44 16.56 62.14 -11.37
C LEU A 44 17.54 62.82 -10.40
N GLY A 45 17.11 63.87 -9.67
CA GLY A 45 17.92 64.51 -8.64
C GLY A 45 17.92 63.72 -7.34
N THR A 46 19.05 63.75 -6.61
CA THR A 46 19.24 62.93 -5.39
C THR A 46 18.39 63.36 -4.20
N GLY A 47 17.74 64.53 -4.26
CA GLY A 47 16.80 65.02 -3.24
C GLY A 47 15.33 65.01 -3.69
N ASP A 48 15.04 64.52 -4.90
CA ASP A 48 13.71 64.53 -5.46
C ASP A 48 12.94 63.28 -5.04
N ALA A 49 11.69 63.46 -4.61
CA ALA A 49 10.76 62.38 -4.31
C ALA A 49 9.83 62.14 -5.51
N ASP A 50 10.06 61.06 -6.24
CA ASP A 50 9.24 60.67 -7.39
C ASP A 50 8.08 59.75 -7.02
N GLY A 51 6.96 59.92 -7.71
CA GLY A 51 5.85 58.98 -7.66
C GLY A 51 4.49 59.62 -7.79
N PHE A 52 3.47 58.76 -7.76
CA PHE A 52 2.08 59.17 -7.66
C PHE A 52 1.57 58.83 -6.26
N GLN A 53 1.14 59.86 -5.52
CA GLN A 53 0.48 59.66 -4.23
C GLN A 53 -1.03 59.79 -4.41
N ALA A 54 -1.75 58.67 -4.30
CA ALA A 54 -3.20 58.66 -4.39
C ALA A 54 -3.85 59.45 -3.23
N PRO A 55 -5.11 59.93 -3.41
CA PRO A 55 -5.87 60.53 -2.31
C PRO A 55 -5.92 59.62 -1.08
N ARG A 56 -5.62 60.19 0.09
CA ARG A 56 -5.61 59.47 1.37
C ARG A 56 -6.93 59.66 2.10
N LEU A 57 -7.51 58.56 2.57
CA LEU A 57 -8.72 58.57 3.38
C LEU A 57 -8.55 57.61 4.56
N THR A 58 -9.13 57.92 5.71
CA THR A 58 -9.39 56.88 6.72
C THR A 58 -10.62 56.07 6.31
N ARG A 59 -10.76 54.83 6.79
CA ARG A 59 -11.97 54.04 6.54
C ARG A 59 -13.23 54.74 7.07
N ALA A 60 -13.12 55.51 8.15
CA ALA A 60 -14.22 56.36 8.66
C ALA A 60 -14.62 57.46 7.66
N GLN A 61 -13.66 58.17 7.07
CA GLN A 61 -13.94 59.19 6.05
C GLN A 61 -14.57 58.60 4.79
N LEU A 62 -14.12 57.41 4.38
CA LEU A 62 -14.73 56.71 3.25
C LEU A 62 -16.14 56.21 3.59
N THR A 63 -16.38 55.74 4.82
CA THR A 63 -17.70 55.36 5.31
C THR A 63 -18.67 56.55 5.28
N ALA A 64 -18.22 57.73 5.70
CA ALA A 64 -19.04 58.95 5.69
C ALA A 64 -19.45 59.40 4.27
N LYS A 65 -18.73 58.98 3.23
CA LYS A 65 -19.12 59.21 1.83
C LYS A 65 -20.29 58.31 1.39
N GLY A 66 -20.69 57.33 2.21
CA GLY A 66 -21.76 56.39 1.90
C GLY A 66 -21.40 55.43 0.76
N ASN A 67 -22.43 54.83 0.16
CA ASN A 67 -22.29 53.81 -0.90
C ASN A 67 -22.77 54.31 -2.28
N SER A 68 -23.13 55.59 -2.43
CA SER A 68 -23.68 56.15 -3.67
C SER A 68 -22.70 57.02 -4.45
N VAL A 69 -21.59 57.44 -3.83
CA VAL A 69 -20.60 58.33 -4.46
C VAL A 69 -19.65 57.56 -5.38
N TYR A 70 -19.35 56.30 -5.06
CA TYR A 70 -18.55 55.41 -5.88
C TYR A 70 -19.47 54.39 -6.55
N GLY A 71 -19.71 54.55 -7.84
CA GLY A 71 -20.52 53.65 -8.67
C GLY A 71 -19.75 53.17 -9.89
N ALA A 72 -20.46 52.70 -10.91
CA ALA A 72 -19.86 52.14 -12.13
C ALA A 72 -18.82 53.06 -12.78
N ASP A 73 -19.09 54.37 -12.81
CA ASP A 73 -18.20 55.37 -13.42
C ASP A 73 -16.89 55.60 -12.64
N GLN A 74 -16.82 55.16 -11.38
CA GLN A 74 -15.62 55.28 -10.54
C GLN A 74 -14.83 53.97 -10.46
N ALA A 75 -15.23 52.91 -11.18
CA ALA A 75 -14.43 51.70 -11.27
C ALA A 75 -13.02 52.04 -11.80
N GLY A 76 -11.98 51.51 -11.15
CA GLY A 76 -10.58 51.84 -11.40
C GLY A 76 -10.02 53.01 -10.57
N THR A 77 -10.85 53.70 -9.76
CA THR A 77 -10.36 54.74 -8.84
C THR A 77 -9.42 54.14 -7.81
N ILE A 78 -8.25 54.75 -7.61
CA ILE A 78 -7.27 54.34 -6.60
C ILE A 78 -7.26 55.33 -5.44
N ILE A 79 -7.28 54.80 -4.21
CA ILE A 79 -7.09 55.57 -2.97
C ILE A 79 -6.08 54.85 -2.07
N TYR A 80 -5.56 55.58 -1.09
CA TYR A 80 -4.80 54.99 0.01
C TYR A 80 -5.60 55.09 1.31
N ILE A 81 -5.84 53.95 1.96
CA ILE A 81 -6.45 53.90 3.29
C ILE A 81 -5.37 54.05 4.35
N SER A 82 -5.38 55.20 5.03
CA SER A 82 -4.35 55.56 6.02
C SER A 82 -4.63 55.06 7.43
N ASP A 83 -5.88 54.74 7.75
CA ASP A 83 -6.29 54.23 9.06
C ASP A 83 -7.60 53.43 8.93
N ILE A 84 -7.70 52.35 9.69
CA ILE A 84 -8.85 51.43 9.76
C ILE A 84 -9.50 51.36 11.15
N ALA A 85 -9.02 52.13 12.13
CA ALA A 85 -9.55 52.09 13.49
C ALA A 85 -11.02 52.52 13.58
N GLY A 86 -11.48 53.37 12.65
CA GLY A 86 -12.87 53.83 12.55
C GLY A 86 -13.58 53.42 11.25
N GLY A 87 -14.88 53.70 11.18
CA GLY A 87 -15.73 53.35 10.03
C GLY A 87 -16.07 51.86 9.95
N ASP A 88 -16.97 51.53 9.02
CA ASP A 88 -17.45 50.17 8.85
C ASP A 88 -16.66 49.37 7.80
N ALA A 89 -16.77 48.04 7.88
CA ALA A 89 -16.27 47.10 6.88
C ALA A 89 -17.45 46.34 6.25
N VAL A 90 -18.49 47.08 5.85
CA VAL A 90 -19.68 46.50 5.20
C VAL A 90 -19.85 47.06 3.80
N SER A 91 -20.61 46.34 2.95
CA SER A 91 -20.87 46.73 1.57
C SER A 91 -19.56 47.02 0.82
N GLN A 92 -19.45 48.19 0.17
CA GLN A 92 -18.29 48.58 -0.65
C GLN A 92 -16.93 48.46 0.08
N ARG A 93 -16.90 48.51 1.42
CA ARG A 93 -15.66 48.51 2.23
C ARG A 93 -15.33 47.15 2.83
N ALA A 94 -16.05 46.09 2.48
CA ALA A 94 -15.90 44.76 3.10
C ALA A 94 -14.45 44.24 3.09
N ASN A 95 -13.68 44.56 2.05
CA ASN A 95 -12.30 44.07 1.89
C ASN A 95 -11.25 45.01 2.51
N ILE A 96 -11.64 46.12 3.15
CA ILE A 96 -10.72 47.07 3.80
C ILE A 96 -10.40 46.62 5.23
N THR A 97 -9.52 45.63 5.35
CA THR A 97 -9.11 45.01 6.63
C THR A 97 -7.72 45.45 7.11
N ALA A 98 -7.01 46.24 6.31
CA ALA A 98 -5.69 46.78 6.64
C ALA A 98 -5.45 48.12 5.91
N THR A 99 -4.50 48.92 6.38
CA THR A 99 -4.02 50.09 5.64
C THR A 99 -3.35 49.68 4.32
N GLY A 100 -3.33 50.60 3.35
CA GLY A 100 -2.70 50.36 2.04
C GLY A 100 -3.47 50.96 0.87
N TYR A 101 -3.00 50.66 -0.34
CA TYR A 101 -3.66 51.06 -1.58
C TYR A 101 -4.85 50.16 -1.89
N TYR A 102 -5.95 50.78 -2.32
CA TYR A 102 -7.17 50.11 -2.77
C TYR A 102 -7.61 50.70 -4.11
N PHE A 103 -8.14 49.86 -4.99
CA PHE A 103 -8.88 50.31 -6.17
C PHE A 103 -10.36 49.91 -6.05
N PHE A 104 -11.25 50.73 -6.58
CA PHE A 104 -12.68 50.40 -6.62
C PHE A 104 -12.96 49.52 -7.85
N ASP A 105 -13.51 48.33 -7.67
CA ASP A 105 -13.81 47.41 -8.78
C ASP A 105 -15.20 47.62 -9.42
N GLY A 106 -15.92 48.66 -8.98
CA GLY A 106 -17.31 48.92 -9.35
C GLY A 106 -18.32 48.49 -8.28
N ASN A 107 -17.93 47.59 -7.37
CA ASN A 107 -18.75 47.09 -6.28
C ASN A 107 -18.06 47.21 -4.90
N LEU A 108 -16.80 46.77 -4.81
CA LEU A 108 -15.99 46.70 -3.60
C LEU A 108 -14.65 47.41 -3.78
N TRP A 109 -14.10 47.90 -2.68
CA TRP A 109 -12.72 48.37 -2.60
C TRP A 109 -11.78 47.19 -2.46
N GLN A 110 -11.01 46.90 -3.50
CA GLN A 110 -10.06 45.79 -3.54
C GLN A 110 -8.66 46.27 -3.17
N LYS A 111 -8.02 45.58 -2.22
CA LYS A 111 -6.66 45.92 -1.82
C LYS A 111 -5.69 45.56 -2.95
N VAL A 112 -4.84 46.50 -3.33
CA VAL A 112 -3.78 46.28 -4.31
C VAL A 112 -2.75 45.32 -3.68
N GLY A 113 -2.51 44.18 -4.32
CA GLY A 113 -1.54 43.17 -3.87
C GLY A 113 -2.06 42.14 -2.86
N ALA A 114 -3.38 41.96 -2.71
CA ALA A 114 -3.97 41.04 -1.73
C ALA A 114 -4.29 39.61 -2.22
N GLY A 115 -3.67 39.17 -3.32
CA GLY A 115 -3.80 37.79 -3.75
C GLY A 115 -3.03 36.85 -2.83
N SER A 116 -3.74 36.00 -2.08
CA SER A 116 -3.14 34.80 -1.47
C SER A 116 -3.13 33.70 -2.53
N ASP A 117 -2.21 33.77 -3.48
CA ASP A 117 -2.02 32.69 -4.45
C ASP A 117 -1.59 31.42 -3.70
N LEU A 118 -2.08 30.26 -4.15
CA LEU A 118 -1.68 29.00 -3.53
C LEU A 118 -0.22 28.68 -3.86
N TYR A 119 0.21 28.89 -5.12
CA TYR A 119 1.60 28.85 -5.57
C TYR A 119 1.73 29.70 -6.84
N LYS A 120 2.55 30.75 -6.84
CA LYS A 120 2.94 31.49 -8.05
C LYS A 120 4.44 31.45 -8.27
N ASP A 121 5.20 31.55 -7.19
CA ASP A 121 6.65 31.45 -7.16
C ASP A 121 7.09 30.40 -6.13
N ASN A 122 8.33 29.94 -6.25
CA ASN A 122 8.97 29.14 -5.21
C ASN A 122 9.08 29.96 -3.92
N GLY A 123 8.80 29.35 -2.78
CA GLY A 123 8.90 30.04 -1.49
C GLY A 123 8.67 29.12 -0.30
N THR A 124 8.83 29.69 0.89
CA THR A 124 8.58 29.02 2.17
C THR A 124 7.24 29.48 2.73
N LEU A 125 6.40 28.54 3.17
CA LEU A 125 5.17 28.88 3.88
C LEU A 125 5.52 29.57 5.21
N THR A 126 4.91 30.73 5.48
CA THR A 126 5.09 31.47 6.75
C THR A 126 4.12 31.03 7.84
N SER A 127 3.13 30.20 7.51
CA SER A 127 2.15 29.62 8.42
C SER A 127 1.51 28.36 7.80
N ASN A 128 0.80 27.56 8.61
CA ASN A 128 0.10 26.37 8.13
C ASN A 128 -0.96 26.72 7.10
N ARG A 129 -1.06 25.93 6.03
CA ARG A 129 -2.08 26.07 4.99
C ARG A 129 -2.95 24.82 4.94
N THR A 130 -4.26 25.00 4.94
CA THR A 130 -5.24 23.96 4.66
C THR A 130 -6.03 24.37 3.43
N VAL A 131 -6.18 23.46 2.46
CA VAL A 131 -7.04 23.67 1.30
C VAL A 131 -8.31 22.85 1.46
N SER A 132 -9.44 23.52 1.73
CA SER A 132 -10.75 22.88 1.78
C SER A 132 -11.38 22.89 0.39
N GLN A 133 -11.72 21.72 -0.14
CA GLN A 133 -12.23 21.57 -1.51
C GLN A 133 -13.76 21.66 -1.60
N GLY A 134 -14.49 21.47 -0.49
CA GLY A 134 -15.95 21.37 -0.52
C GLY A 134 -16.40 20.27 -1.48
N THR A 135 -17.23 20.61 -2.47
CA THR A 135 -17.69 19.70 -3.54
C THR A 135 -16.83 19.75 -4.80
N ASN A 136 -15.73 20.52 -4.79
CA ASN A 136 -14.87 20.72 -5.96
C ASN A 136 -13.66 19.78 -5.95
N THR A 137 -12.94 19.75 -7.06
CA THR A 137 -11.72 18.94 -7.24
C THR A 137 -10.48 19.83 -7.35
N MET A 138 -9.40 19.43 -6.68
CA MET A 138 -8.03 19.88 -6.94
C MET A 138 -7.29 18.80 -7.73
N ALA A 139 -7.05 19.03 -9.02
CA ALA A 139 -6.36 18.10 -9.88
C ALA A 139 -4.92 18.56 -10.15
N PHE A 140 -3.96 17.64 -9.97
CA PHE A 140 -2.57 17.81 -10.40
C PHE A 140 -2.36 17.00 -11.69
N THR A 141 -2.46 17.67 -12.84
CA THR A 141 -2.29 17.04 -14.15
C THR A 141 -0.92 17.38 -14.73
N SER A 142 -0.15 16.36 -15.11
CA SER A 142 1.11 16.54 -15.82
C SER A 142 0.92 16.23 -17.30
N SER A 143 1.47 17.09 -18.16
CA SER A 143 1.60 16.85 -19.61
C SER A 143 3.02 16.42 -20.00
N ALA A 144 3.83 16.01 -19.02
CA ALA A 144 5.21 15.62 -19.27
C ALA A 144 5.29 14.36 -20.14
N THR A 145 6.26 14.34 -21.04
CA THR A 145 6.59 13.20 -21.90
C THR A 145 7.90 12.51 -21.51
N SER A 146 8.59 13.04 -20.50
CA SER A 146 9.85 12.52 -19.97
C SER A 146 10.02 12.81 -18.47
N GLY A 147 11.00 12.15 -17.86
CA GLY A 147 11.23 12.17 -16.41
C GLY A 147 10.39 11.14 -15.67
N THR A 148 10.66 11.01 -14.37
CA THR A 148 10.02 10.01 -13.50
C THR A 148 9.36 10.64 -12.26
N SER A 149 9.28 11.97 -12.21
CA SER A 149 8.91 12.71 -11.01
C SER A 149 8.17 13.99 -11.38
N HIS A 150 6.85 14.00 -11.18
CA HIS A 150 5.97 15.09 -11.60
C HIS A 150 5.00 15.57 -10.52
N PHE A 151 4.77 14.76 -9.49
CA PHE A 151 4.15 15.20 -8.24
C PHE A 151 4.92 14.57 -7.09
N THR A 152 5.59 15.39 -6.30
CA THR A 152 6.46 14.94 -5.20
C THR A 152 6.05 15.55 -3.89
N VAL A 153 6.19 14.75 -2.83
CA VAL A 153 6.16 15.21 -1.44
C VAL A 153 7.48 14.79 -0.85
N ASP A 154 8.28 15.76 -0.40
CA ASP A 154 9.58 15.55 0.23
C ASP A 154 10.47 14.60 -0.61
N ASN A 155 10.79 15.04 -1.84
CA ASN A 155 11.58 14.29 -2.81
C ASN A 155 11.03 12.89 -3.11
N SER A 156 11.65 11.84 -2.56
CA SER A 156 11.30 10.44 -2.84
C SER A 156 10.31 9.86 -1.83
N THR A 157 9.93 10.60 -0.78
CA THR A 157 8.98 10.11 0.23
C THR A 157 7.65 9.69 -0.41
N PHE A 158 7.07 10.54 -1.26
CA PHE A 158 5.98 10.17 -2.18
C PHE A 158 6.24 10.79 -3.55
N ASN A 159 6.22 9.97 -4.60
CA ASN A 159 6.50 10.40 -5.96
C ASN A 159 5.50 9.80 -6.95
N VAL A 160 4.97 10.63 -7.84
CA VAL A 160 4.20 10.20 -9.01
C VAL A 160 5.04 10.41 -10.26
N ASP A 161 5.29 9.31 -10.96
CA ASP A 161 5.80 9.28 -12.33
C ASP A 161 4.60 9.33 -13.27
N ALA A 162 4.28 10.54 -13.76
CA ALA A 162 3.11 10.75 -14.61
C ALA A 162 3.33 10.22 -16.04
N VAL A 163 4.58 10.10 -16.49
CA VAL A 163 4.89 9.60 -17.84
C VAL A 163 4.56 8.11 -17.94
N ASN A 164 4.89 7.34 -16.91
CA ASN A 164 4.69 5.89 -16.89
C ASN A 164 3.50 5.44 -16.03
N ASN A 165 2.79 6.37 -15.41
CA ASN A 165 1.66 6.12 -14.50
C ASN A 165 2.06 5.23 -13.31
N ARG A 166 3.13 5.59 -12.61
CA ARG A 166 3.68 4.84 -11.47
C ARG A 166 3.73 5.68 -10.20
N VAL A 167 3.63 5.03 -9.05
CA VAL A 167 3.79 5.63 -7.73
C VAL A 167 5.00 5.02 -7.04
N GLY A 168 5.88 5.87 -6.54
CA GLY A 168 7.03 5.51 -5.72
C GLY A 168 6.85 6.01 -4.28
N ILE A 169 7.17 5.14 -3.31
CA ILE A 169 7.33 5.47 -1.89
C ILE A 169 8.77 5.15 -1.52
N GLY A 170 9.54 6.15 -1.11
CA GLY A 170 11.00 6.03 -0.92
C GLY A 170 11.82 5.97 -2.21
N THR A 171 11.21 6.18 -3.38
CA THR A 171 11.90 6.20 -4.70
C THR A 171 11.30 7.27 -5.62
N SER A 172 12.14 8.03 -6.31
CA SER A 172 11.74 9.00 -7.34
C SER A 172 11.72 8.43 -8.76
N SER A 173 12.09 7.16 -8.91
CA SER A 173 12.15 6.46 -10.20
C SER A 173 11.56 5.05 -10.05
N PRO A 174 10.26 4.93 -9.70
CA PRO A 174 9.62 3.64 -9.55
C PRO A 174 9.74 2.83 -10.84
N SER A 175 10.04 1.55 -10.73
CA SER A 175 10.16 0.60 -11.85
C SER A 175 8.86 -0.17 -12.09
N ALA A 176 8.01 -0.30 -11.07
CA ALA A 176 6.68 -0.92 -11.10
C ALA A 176 5.56 0.11 -10.87
N LYS A 177 4.29 -0.28 -11.11
CA LYS A 177 3.12 0.60 -10.86
C LYS A 177 3.07 1.17 -9.45
N LEU A 178 3.44 0.34 -8.46
CA LEU A 178 3.68 0.75 -7.09
C LEU A 178 5.04 0.17 -6.68
N GLU A 179 5.96 1.03 -6.27
CA GLU A 179 7.23 0.62 -5.69
C GLU A 179 7.37 1.22 -4.30
N VAL A 180 7.63 0.38 -3.30
CA VAL A 180 7.94 0.80 -1.93
C VAL A 180 9.39 0.42 -1.64
N ASN A 181 10.27 1.41 -1.62
CA ASN A 181 11.70 1.25 -1.38
C ASN A 181 12.03 1.68 0.05
N ASN A 182 12.19 0.70 0.95
CA ASN A 182 12.54 0.93 2.37
C ASN A 182 14.06 0.85 2.62
N GLY A 183 14.87 1.00 1.57
CA GLY A 183 16.32 0.84 1.62
C GLY A 183 16.71 -0.57 2.11
N THR A 184 17.51 -0.62 3.17
CA THR A 184 18.03 -1.86 3.77
C THR A 184 17.20 -2.36 4.95
N THR A 185 16.15 -1.65 5.35
CA THR A 185 15.33 -2.03 6.51
C THR A 185 14.23 -3.02 6.10
N PRO A 186 14.13 -4.20 6.72
CA PRO A 186 13.02 -5.12 6.46
C PRO A 186 11.67 -4.53 6.85
N GLY A 187 10.60 -4.95 6.15
CA GLY A 187 9.23 -4.53 6.47
C GLY A 187 8.77 -3.26 5.77
N ALA A 188 8.93 -3.20 4.45
CA ALA A 188 8.52 -2.05 3.63
C ALA A 188 7.00 -1.79 3.64
N LEU A 189 6.17 -2.81 3.89
CA LEU A 189 4.72 -2.73 3.85
C LEU A 189 4.10 -3.18 5.18
N LYS A 190 3.27 -2.32 5.77
CA LYS A 190 2.40 -2.63 6.90
C LYS A 190 0.95 -2.37 6.52
N ILE A 191 0.11 -3.40 6.59
CA ILE A 191 -1.34 -3.30 6.36
C ILE A 191 -2.05 -3.53 7.70
N THR A 192 -2.70 -2.49 8.21
CA THR A 192 -3.48 -2.53 9.47
C THR A 192 -4.94 -2.36 9.12
N ASP A 193 -5.69 -3.46 9.06
CA ASP A 193 -7.11 -3.50 8.68
C ASP A 193 -8.02 -3.95 9.85
N GLY A 194 -7.45 -4.17 11.04
CA GLY A 194 -8.14 -4.70 12.22
C GLY A 194 -8.16 -6.23 12.30
N THR A 195 -7.78 -6.93 11.23
CA THR A 195 -7.71 -8.39 11.17
C THR A 195 -6.28 -8.93 11.22
N GLN A 196 -5.25 -8.08 11.10
CA GLN A 196 -3.85 -8.48 11.25
C GLN A 196 -3.57 -9.14 12.61
N GLY A 197 -2.61 -10.07 12.65
CA GLY A 197 -2.21 -10.76 13.87
C GLY A 197 -1.03 -11.69 13.63
N GLU A 198 -0.36 -12.09 14.72
CA GLU A 198 0.75 -13.05 14.65
C GLU A 198 0.28 -14.37 14.00
N GLY A 199 1.07 -14.90 13.06
CA GLY A 199 0.76 -16.13 12.33
C GLY A 199 -0.33 -16.04 11.27
N LYS A 200 -0.93 -14.86 11.05
CA LYS A 200 -1.89 -14.65 9.95
C LYS A 200 -1.19 -14.37 8.63
N VAL A 201 -1.84 -14.75 7.54
CA VAL A 201 -1.41 -14.50 6.16
C VAL A 201 -2.41 -13.61 5.45
N LEU A 202 -1.92 -12.77 4.54
CA LEU A 202 -2.76 -11.98 3.66
C LEU A 202 -3.32 -12.88 2.55
N THR A 203 -4.64 -12.98 2.46
CA THR A 203 -5.35 -13.76 1.44
C THR A 203 -6.26 -12.85 0.62
N SER A 204 -6.57 -13.22 -0.63
CA SER A 204 -7.53 -12.49 -1.46
C SER A 204 -8.87 -13.22 -1.57
N ASP A 205 -9.96 -12.47 -1.71
CA ASP A 205 -11.24 -13.00 -2.17
C ASP A 205 -11.35 -13.05 -3.71
N ALA A 206 -12.54 -13.38 -4.23
CA ALA A 206 -12.80 -13.44 -5.67
C ALA A 206 -12.74 -12.08 -6.39
N ASN A 207 -12.80 -10.96 -5.66
CA ASN A 207 -12.69 -9.61 -6.19
C ASN A 207 -11.27 -9.03 -6.03
N GLY A 208 -10.35 -9.80 -5.45
CA GLY A 208 -8.97 -9.37 -5.19
C GLY A 208 -8.79 -8.54 -3.92
N VAL A 209 -9.80 -8.48 -3.04
CA VAL A 209 -9.69 -7.77 -1.75
C VAL A 209 -8.81 -8.58 -0.81
N GLY A 210 -7.70 -7.97 -0.38
CA GLY A 210 -6.79 -8.58 0.59
C GLY A 210 -7.32 -8.47 2.03
N THR A 211 -7.25 -9.55 2.79
CA THR A 211 -7.58 -9.56 4.23
C THR A 211 -6.69 -10.53 4.99
N TRP A 212 -6.31 -10.18 6.22
CA TRP A 212 -5.53 -11.08 7.07
C TRP A 212 -6.40 -12.19 7.62
N ARG A 213 -5.99 -13.44 7.36
CA ARG A 213 -6.69 -14.63 7.87
C ARG A 213 -5.70 -15.53 8.58
N THR A 214 -6.17 -16.20 9.64
CA THR A 214 -5.44 -17.35 10.16
C THR A 214 -5.25 -18.35 9.03
N MET A 215 -4.05 -18.90 8.87
CA MET A 215 -3.86 -20.05 7.99
C MET A 215 -4.73 -21.19 8.51
N ALA A 216 -5.93 -21.34 7.95
CA ALA A 216 -6.81 -22.45 8.21
C ALA A 216 -6.56 -23.46 7.11
N PHE A 217 -5.88 -24.56 7.43
CA PHE A 217 -6.07 -25.77 6.65
C PHE A 217 -7.55 -26.11 6.71
N SER A 218 -8.22 -26.16 5.57
CA SER A 218 -9.70 -26.19 5.50
C SER A 218 -10.32 -27.39 6.22
N SER A 219 -9.53 -28.45 6.42
CA SER A 219 -9.79 -29.58 7.31
C SER A 219 -8.49 -30.38 7.46
N ASN A 220 -8.28 -31.00 8.63
CA ASN A 220 -7.33 -32.10 8.75
C ASN A 220 -8.08 -33.43 8.62
N VAL A 221 -7.50 -34.37 7.91
CA VAL A 221 -7.99 -35.76 7.85
C VAL A 221 -6.94 -36.61 8.55
N GLU A 222 -7.34 -37.27 9.63
CA GLU A 222 -6.48 -38.26 10.29
C GLU A 222 -6.63 -39.63 9.62
N GLY A 223 -5.48 -40.27 9.41
CA GLY A 223 -5.40 -41.63 8.91
C GLY A 223 -5.80 -42.64 9.98
N THR A 224 -6.43 -43.70 9.54
CA THR A 224 -6.74 -44.87 10.36
C THR A 224 -5.59 -45.87 10.28
N TRP A 225 -5.10 -46.31 11.43
CA TRP A 225 -4.14 -47.41 11.51
C TRP A 225 -4.89 -48.74 11.37
N LEU A 226 -4.42 -49.60 10.47
CA LEU A 226 -5.06 -50.89 10.16
C LEU A 226 -4.50 -52.04 11.00
N ILE A 227 -3.34 -51.83 11.63
CA ILE A 227 -2.73 -52.74 12.60
C ILE A 227 -2.97 -52.16 14.00
N ASN A 228 -3.91 -52.75 14.75
CA ASN A 228 -4.27 -52.29 16.09
C ASN A 228 -3.25 -52.72 17.16
N ASN A 229 -2.88 -51.79 18.05
CA ASN A 229 -1.98 -52.06 19.19
C ASN A 229 -2.65 -52.87 20.33
N ALA A 230 -3.98 -52.85 20.42
CA ALA A 230 -4.73 -53.42 21.55
C ALA A 230 -4.95 -54.95 21.51
N GLN A 231 -4.60 -55.63 20.41
CA GLN A 231 -4.75 -57.08 20.23
C GLN A 231 -3.44 -57.71 19.76
N ALA A 232 -2.33 -57.41 20.44
CA ALA A 232 -1.03 -58.07 20.22
C ALA A 232 -1.06 -59.59 20.48
N SER A 233 -2.12 -60.11 21.10
CA SER A 233 -2.19 -61.49 21.54
C SER A 233 -2.71 -62.51 20.52
N THR A 234 -3.44 -62.15 19.44
CA THR A 234 -4.11 -63.20 18.62
C THR A 234 -4.04 -63.17 17.09
N ASN A 235 -3.55 -62.15 16.38
CA ASN A 235 -3.02 -62.26 14.98
C ASN A 235 -2.88 -60.88 14.30
N ASN A 236 -1.72 -60.22 14.44
CA ASN A 236 -1.30 -59.10 13.56
C ASN A 236 -0.02 -59.51 12.79
N SER A 237 -0.06 -60.68 12.15
CA SER A 237 1.03 -61.17 11.32
C SER A 237 0.91 -60.59 9.90
N ILE A 238 1.85 -59.74 9.50
CA ILE A 238 2.00 -59.38 8.08
C ILE A 238 2.79 -60.50 7.37
N PRO A 239 2.31 -61.03 6.23
CA PRO A 239 3.02 -62.10 5.52
C PRO A 239 4.38 -61.65 5.01
N ALA A 240 5.41 -62.49 5.21
CA ALA A 240 6.71 -62.25 4.60
C ALA A 240 6.60 -62.23 3.08
N GLY A 241 7.35 -61.34 2.44
CA GLY A 241 7.42 -61.20 0.98
C GLY A 241 6.19 -60.55 0.33
N ARG A 242 5.18 -60.11 1.09
CA ARG A 242 3.98 -59.45 0.56
C ARG A 242 3.76 -58.05 1.14
N TYR A 243 3.39 -57.10 0.28
CA TYR A 243 2.95 -55.78 0.70
C TYR A 243 1.59 -55.87 1.40
N SER A 244 1.53 -55.35 2.63
CA SER A 244 0.32 -55.27 3.45
C SER A 244 0.09 -53.82 3.86
N SER A 245 -1.14 -53.30 3.70
CA SER A 245 -1.45 -51.96 4.21
C SER A 245 -1.50 -51.97 5.71
N VAL A 246 -0.85 -50.98 6.31
CA VAL A 246 -0.75 -50.82 7.77
C VAL A 246 -1.44 -49.55 8.25
N ALA A 247 -1.70 -48.60 7.34
CA ALA A 247 -2.48 -47.40 7.59
C ALA A 247 -3.21 -46.97 6.32
N ARG A 248 -4.34 -46.28 6.50
CA ARG A 248 -5.16 -45.68 5.45
C ARG A 248 -5.46 -44.23 5.80
N LEU A 249 -5.36 -43.33 4.83
CA LEU A 249 -5.75 -41.94 4.91
C LEU A 249 -6.80 -41.66 3.84
N SER A 250 -8.02 -41.30 4.24
CA SER A 250 -9.17 -41.18 3.34
C SER A 250 -9.41 -39.72 2.95
N LEU A 251 -8.89 -39.27 1.82
CA LEU A 251 -9.06 -37.90 1.36
C LEU A 251 -10.50 -37.72 0.82
N PRO A 252 -11.34 -36.86 1.42
CA PRO A 252 -12.79 -36.90 1.21
C PRO A 252 -13.26 -36.21 -0.07
N SER A 253 -12.42 -35.39 -0.72
CA SER A 253 -12.82 -34.57 -1.86
C SER A 253 -11.64 -34.24 -2.76
N ALA A 254 -11.92 -33.74 -3.97
CA ALA A 254 -10.92 -33.18 -4.85
C ALA A 254 -10.18 -32.00 -4.19
N GLY A 255 -8.88 -31.87 -4.45
CA GLY A 255 -8.07 -30.75 -3.99
C GLY A 255 -6.59 -31.10 -3.85
N THR A 256 -5.82 -30.12 -3.37
CA THR A 256 -4.41 -30.28 -3.03
C THR A 256 -4.29 -30.45 -1.53
N TYR A 257 -3.54 -31.48 -1.11
CA TYR A 257 -3.32 -31.83 0.28
C TYR A 257 -1.82 -31.86 0.59
N LEU A 258 -1.43 -31.31 1.74
CA LEU A 258 -0.13 -31.58 2.37
C LEU A 258 -0.29 -32.75 3.32
N VAL A 259 0.45 -33.82 3.08
CA VAL A 259 0.40 -35.05 3.86
C VAL A 259 1.65 -35.18 4.70
N PHE A 260 1.45 -35.41 5.99
CA PHE A 260 2.50 -35.76 6.94
C PHE A 260 2.32 -37.22 7.37
N LEU A 261 3.38 -38.00 7.21
CA LEU A 261 3.47 -39.37 7.72
C LEU A 261 4.70 -39.47 8.62
N ASN A 262 4.48 -39.74 9.90
CA ASN A 262 5.49 -40.12 10.87
C ASN A 262 5.00 -41.36 11.60
N ALA A 263 5.78 -42.44 11.65
CA ALA A 263 5.38 -43.66 12.34
C ALA A 263 6.56 -44.56 12.71
N ASP A 264 6.56 -45.06 13.94
CA ASP A 264 7.51 -46.04 14.45
C ASP A 264 6.90 -47.44 14.54
N PHE A 265 7.59 -48.41 13.96
CA PHE A 265 7.20 -49.81 13.96
C PHE A 265 8.23 -50.70 14.65
N GLY A 266 7.76 -51.66 15.43
CA GLY A 266 8.56 -52.71 16.07
C GLY A 266 8.17 -54.10 15.59
N PHE A 267 9.10 -55.05 15.69
CA PHE A 267 8.84 -56.48 15.49
C PHE A 267 8.87 -57.20 16.84
N ASP A 268 7.79 -57.91 17.17
CA ASP A 268 7.68 -58.60 18.46
C ASP A 268 8.32 -60.00 18.42
N ASN A 269 9.12 -60.31 19.44
CA ASN A 269 10.00 -61.47 19.48
C ASN A 269 9.24 -62.75 19.86
N ALA A 270 9.12 -63.67 18.89
CA ALA A 270 9.01 -65.09 19.22
C ALA A 270 9.64 -66.06 18.19
N VAL A 271 9.86 -65.70 16.90
CA VAL A 271 10.34 -66.71 15.93
C VAL A 271 11.30 -66.20 14.82
N SER A 272 11.17 -64.99 14.28
CA SER A 272 12.13 -64.47 13.28
C SER A 272 12.02 -62.95 13.10
N ILE A 273 13.15 -62.26 12.91
CA ILE A 273 13.21 -60.86 12.48
C ILE A 273 13.43 -60.80 10.96
N PRO A 274 12.72 -59.93 10.22
CA PRO A 274 12.98 -59.75 8.80
C PRO A 274 14.37 -59.12 8.62
N GLY A 275 15.15 -59.62 7.66
CA GLY A 275 16.48 -59.08 7.37
C GLY A 275 16.42 -57.70 6.69
N GLN A 276 15.25 -57.34 6.15
CA GLN A 276 14.97 -56.08 5.50
C GLN A 276 13.46 -55.79 5.52
N VAL A 277 13.08 -54.51 5.50
CA VAL A 277 11.70 -54.05 5.34
C VAL A 277 11.60 -53.06 4.17
N GLU A 278 10.57 -53.19 3.35
CA GLU A 278 10.20 -52.21 2.32
C GLU A 278 8.90 -51.50 2.73
N TYR A 279 8.77 -50.20 2.43
CA TYR A 279 7.51 -49.48 2.57
C TYR A 279 7.18 -48.67 1.30
N LEU A 280 5.89 -48.50 1.04
CA LEU A 280 5.38 -47.72 -0.08
C LEU A 280 4.11 -46.96 0.30
N ILE A 281 3.95 -45.75 -0.25
CA ILE A 281 2.73 -44.96 -0.18
C ILE A 281 1.97 -45.10 -1.52
N THR A 282 0.74 -45.61 -1.48
CA THR A 282 -0.06 -45.90 -2.69
C THR A 282 -1.42 -45.23 -2.68
N ARG A 283 -2.02 -45.07 -3.88
CA ARG A 283 -3.44 -44.76 -4.07
C ARG A 283 -4.26 -46.06 -4.24
N GLY A 284 -5.34 -46.26 -3.47
CA GLY A 284 -6.27 -47.41 -3.62
C GLY A 284 -5.82 -48.74 -2.95
N ALA A 285 -6.79 -49.54 -2.48
CA ALA A 285 -6.66 -50.72 -1.59
C ALA A 285 -6.04 -51.99 -2.23
N ILE A 286 -5.96 -53.12 -1.50
CA ILE A 286 -4.79 -53.73 -0.83
C ILE A 286 -4.77 -55.22 -1.24
N ASN A 287 -3.61 -55.88 -1.10
CA ASN A 287 -3.38 -57.34 -1.08
C ASN A 287 -3.09 -57.97 -2.44
N ASN A 288 -1.88 -58.52 -2.54
CA ASN A 288 -1.29 -59.30 -3.63
C ASN A 288 -0.86 -58.49 -4.86
N GLU A 289 0.46 -58.52 -5.03
CA GLU A 289 1.24 -58.07 -6.18
C GLU A 289 1.58 -56.58 -6.26
N LEU A 290 2.84 -56.35 -6.63
CA LEU A 290 3.54 -55.09 -6.69
C LEU A 290 2.90 -54.18 -7.76
N ASN A 291 1.86 -53.42 -7.42
CA ASN A 291 1.28 -52.46 -8.37
C ASN A 291 1.98 -51.09 -8.28
N LEU A 292 3.20 -51.01 -8.83
CA LEU A 292 3.99 -49.77 -8.92
C LEU A 292 3.28 -48.65 -9.69
N SER A 293 2.29 -48.98 -10.52
CA SER A 293 1.49 -47.99 -11.29
C SER A 293 0.75 -47.00 -10.39
N ASN A 294 0.45 -47.40 -9.14
CA ASN A 294 -0.32 -46.59 -8.19
C ASN A 294 0.54 -45.97 -7.07
N ALA A 295 1.86 -46.15 -7.15
CA ALA A 295 2.83 -45.61 -6.20
C ALA A 295 2.92 -44.08 -6.34
N ILE A 296 2.83 -43.38 -5.22
CA ILE A 296 2.95 -41.92 -5.19
C ILE A 296 4.45 -41.57 -5.26
N GLY A 297 4.90 -41.09 -6.42
CA GLY A 297 6.30 -40.73 -6.68
C GLY A 297 7.09 -41.71 -7.54
N ALA A 298 6.47 -42.79 -8.03
CA ALA A 298 7.15 -43.69 -8.96
C ALA A 298 7.33 -43.06 -10.35
N VAL A 299 8.58 -42.86 -10.76
CA VAL A 299 8.92 -42.71 -12.18
C VAL A 299 9.14 -44.12 -12.73
N PRO A 300 8.41 -44.56 -13.77
CA PRO A 300 8.64 -45.87 -14.38
C PRO A 300 10.12 -46.01 -14.81
N GLY A 301 10.80 -47.04 -14.32
CA GLY A 301 12.18 -47.35 -14.71
C GLY A 301 13.29 -46.59 -13.96
N THR A 302 12.96 -45.74 -12.98
CA THR A 302 13.95 -45.17 -12.03
C THR A 302 13.54 -45.49 -10.61
N TRP A 303 14.41 -46.16 -9.86
CA TRP A 303 14.20 -46.59 -8.47
C TRP A 303 14.14 -45.38 -7.52
N ASN A 304 13.02 -44.68 -7.53
CA ASN A 304 12.63 -43.71 -6.49
C ASN A 304 11.32 -44.16 -5.84
N SER A 305 11.34 -45.34 -5.22
CA SER A 305 10.63 -45.55 -3.97
C SER A 305 11.66 -45.35 -2.88
N LEU A 306 11.33 -44.67 -1.78
CA LEU A 306 12.23 -44.49 -0.64
C LEU A 306 12.52 -45.85 -0.01
N TYR A 307 13.50 -46.52 -0.60
CA TYR A 307 14.01 -47.83 -0.28
C TYR A 307 14.97 -47.65 0.89
N ASN A 308 14.55 -47.99 2.10
CA ASN A 308 15.46 -48.05 3.22
C ASN A 308 15.52 -49.49 3.74
N SER A 309 16.54 -50.22 3.29
CA SER A 309 16.87 -51.52 3.88
C SER A 309 17.47 -51.29 5.26
N VAL A 310 16.69 -51.56 6.30
CA VAL A 310 17.23 -51.61 7.66
C VAL A 310 17.67 -53.04 7.92
N THR A 311 18.98 -53.28 7.96
CA THR A 311 19.54 -54.49 8.55
C THR A 311 19.16 -54.51 10.03
N SER A 312 18.32 -55.46 10.44
CA SER A 312 17.85 -55.57 11.81
C SER A 312 19.00 -55.93 12.76
N GLY A 313 19.58 -54.92 13.43
CA GLY A 313 19.82 -55.06 14.87
C GLY A 313 18.47 -54.99 15.59
N MET A 314 18.31 -55.69 16.70
CA MET A 314 17.07 -55.76 17.49
C MET A 314 16.33 -54.40 17.57
N GLY A 315 15.06 -54.31 17.15
CA GLY A 315 14.22 -53.18 17.59
C GLY A 315 13.03 -52.72 16.73
N GLY A 316 13.21 -52.37 15.45
CA GLY A 316 12.15 -51.70 14.68
C GLY A 316 12.64 -50.81 13.53
N PHE A 317 11.74 -49.98 12.96
CA PHE A 317 12.04 -48.96 11.93
C PHE A 317 11.05 -47.77 11.98
N THR A 318 11.50 -46.61 11.48
CA THR A 318 10.70 -45.37 11.41
C THR A 318 10.37 -44.99 9.97
N VAL A 319 9.16 -44.48 9.73
CA VAL A 319 8.74 -43.88 8.46
C VAL A 319 8.47 -42.40 8.67
N ASN A 320 9.22 -41.51 8.00
CA ASN A 320 9.01 -40.07 8.05
C ASN A 320 8.96 -39.48 6.63
N ASN A 321 7.80 -38.98 6.23
CA ASN A 321 7.54 -38.46 4.90
C ASN A 321 6.61 -37.24 4.96
N THR A 322 6.96 -36.20 4.20
CA THR A 322 6.09 -35.04 3.95
C THR A 322 5.97 -34.82 2.45
N PHE A 323 4.75 -34.79 1.92
CA PHE A 323 4.53 -34.71 0.47
C PHE A 323 3.18 -34.08 0.13
N PHE A 324 3.08 -33.57 -1.10
CA PHE A 324 1.82 -33.05 -1.64
C PHE A 324 1.10 -34.11 -2.46
N ILE A 325 -0.23 -34.15 -2.35
CA ILE A 325 -1.10 -34.96 -3.20
C ILE A 325 -2.17 -34.07 -3.82
N VAL A 326 -2.36 -34.21 -5.12
CA VAL A 326 -3.54 -33.68 -5.83
C VAL A 326 -4.49 -34.84 -6.14
N THR A 327 -5.76 -34.68 -5.76
CA THR A 327 -6.85 -35.61 -6.07
C THR A 327 -7.93 -34.91 -6.87
N THR A 328 -8.58 -35.64 -7.78
CA THR A 328 -9.73 -35.17 -8.58
C THR A 328 -11.08 -35.57 -7.99
N GLY A 329 -11.07 -36.29 -6.86
CA GLY A 329 -12.24 -36.77 -6.13
C GLY A 329 -11.83 -37.41 -4.80
N PRO A 330 -12.77 -38.08 -4.09
CA PRO A 330 -12.43 -38.86 -2.91
C PRO A 330 -11.39 -39.93 -3.24
N GLN A 331 -10.36 -40.07 -2.41
CA GLN A 331 -9.22 -40.95 -2.67
C GLN A 331 -8.62 -41.49 -1.37
N ASP A 332 -8.49 -42.80 -1.27
CA ASP A 332 -7.74 -43.43 -0.18
C ASP A 332 -6.25 -43.53 -0.53
N ILE A 333 -5.42 -43.17 0.45
CA ILE A 333 -3.96 -43.29 0.43
C ILE A 333 -3.56 -44.33 1.48
N TYR A 334 -2.66 -45.23 1.14
CA TYR A 334 -2.23 -46.29 2.05
C TYR A 334 -0.74 -46.22 2.32
N LEU A 335 -0.36 -46.47 3.58
CA LEU A 335 1.00 -46.90 3.90
C LEU A 335 1.01 -48.43 3.84
N THR A 336 1.86 -48.98 2.99
CA THR A 336 2.05 -50.42 2.83
C THR A 336 3.46 -50.81 3.24
N ILE A 337 3.60 -51.96 3.90
CA ILE A 337 4.87 -52.53 4.35
C ILE A 337 5.01 -53.95 3.83
N LYS A 338 6.22 -54.31 3.41
CA LYS A 338 6.60 -55.68 3.04
C LYS A 338 7.85 -56.10 3.83
N PRO A 339 7.72 -57.03 4.79
CA PRO A 339 8.87 -57.69 5.39
C PRO A 339 9.54 -58.60 4.35
N ILE A 340 10.87 -58.54 4.26
CA ILE A 340 11.65 -59.49 3.46
C ILE A 340 12.33 -60.46 4.42
N ALA A 341 12.10 -61.75 4.20
CA ALA A 341 12.73 -62.80 5.00
C ALA A 341 14.26 -62.68 4.90
N GLY A 342 14.93 -62.58 6.06
CA GLY A 342 16.37 -62.77 6.13
C GLY A 342 16.74 -64.26 6.04
N GLN A 343 18.02 -64.56 5.80
CA GLN A 343 18.56 -65.91 5.98
C GLN A 343 18.16 -66.45 7.37
N PRO A 344 17.79 -67.74 7.50
CA PRO A 344 16.96 -68.21 8.60
C PRO A 344 17.67 -68.14 9.95
N ALA A 345 17.07 -67.45 10.92
CA ALA A 345 17.17 -67.89 12.31
C ALA A 345 16.12 -69.00 12.49
N ASN A 346 16.60 -70.26 12.55
CA ASN A 346 15.92 -71.49 12.99
C ASN A 346 14.41 -71.69 12.71
N ASN A 347 14.09 -72.82 12.05
CA ASN A 347 12.78 -73.51 12.06
C ASN A 347 11.60 -72.94 11.25
N GLY A 348 11.86 -72.32 10.09
CA GLY A 348 10.90 -72.35 8.96
C GLY A 348 9.51 -71.70 9.15
N ALA A 349 9.28 -70.99 10.26
CA ALA A 349 8.03 -70.26 10.50
C ALA A 349 8.23 -68.76 10.26
N ALA A 350 7.59 -68.26 9.20
CA ALA A 350 7.62 -66.86 8.78
C ALA A 350 6.32 -66.15 9.17
N ALA A 351 6.25 -65.64 10.39
CA ALA A 351 5.22 -64.69 10.79
C ALA A 351 5.87 -63.59 11.65
N THR A 352 6.22 -62.48 11.02
CA THR A 352 6.75 -61.31 11.71
C THR A 352 5.55 -60.50 12.21
N LYS A 353 5.24 -60.62 13.51
CA LYS A 353 4.26 -59.74 14.14
C LYS A 353 4.79 -58.31 14.08
N LEU A 354 4.10 -57.44 13.34
CA LEU A 354 4.42 -56.01 13.27
C LEU A 354 3.53 -55.27 14.27
N GLN A 355 4.13 -54.46 15.12
CA GLN A 355 3.45 -53.61 16.08
C GLN A 355 3.86 -52.16 15.88
N ARG A 356 3.00 -51.23 16.27
CA ARG A 356 3.32 -49.80 16.26
C ARG A 356 3.85 -49.41 17.64
N TRP A 357 5.02 -48.79 17.75
CA TRP A 357 5.63 -48.44 19.06
C TRP A 357 5.01 -47.18 19.70
N GLY A 358 3.71 -46.95 19.50
CA GLY A 358 3.00 -45.83 20.12
C GLY A 358 1.65 -46.28 20.62
N GLY A 359 1.53 -46.55 21.94
CA GLY A 359 0.22 -46.94 22.48
C GLY A 359 0.04 -47.27 23.96
N THR A 360 1.07 -47.34 24.81
CA THR A 360 0.84 -47.56 26.26
C THR A 360 1.77 -46.74 27.14
N ALA A 361 1.18 -45.74 27.82
CA ALA A 361 1.41 -45.30 29.21
C ALA A 361 2.84 -45.07 29.80
N GLU A 362 3.93 -44.98 29.04
CA GLU A 362 5.26 -44.65 29.60
C GLU A 362 5.98 -43.47 28.93
N ASN A 363 5.28 -42.37 28.64
CA ASN A 363 5.98 -41.11 28.37
C ASN A 363 5.20 -39.95 29.02
N PRO A 364 5.78 -39.22 30.00
CA PRO A 364 5.06 -38.22 30.77
C PRO A 364 4.54 -37.08 29.88
N PRO A 365 3.46 -36.40 30.28
CA PRO A 365 2.81 -35.37 29.48
C PRO A 365 3.75 -34.19 29.30
N TYR A 366 4.42 -34.10 28.15
CA TYR A 366 5.11 -32.88 27.72
C TYR A 366 4.05 -31.84 27.32
N GLN A 367 3.47 -31.20 28.33
CA GLN A 367 2.74 -29.96 28.20
C GLN A 367 3.74 -28.83 27.92
N SER A 368 3.61 -28.18 26.76
CA SER A 368 3.87 -26.73 26.50
C SER A 368 4.38 -26.37 25.10
N ILE A 369 4.22 -27.24 24.08
CA ILE A 369 4.24 -26.80 22.68
C ILE A 369 2.79 -26.83 22.16
N PRO A 370 2.21 -25.70 21.72
CA PRO A 370 0.97 -25.72 20.95
C PRO A 370 1.24 -26.51 19.65
N GLY A 371 0.84 -27.78 19.63
CA GLY A 371 1.12 -28.69 18.51
C GLY A 371 2.06 -29.86 18.80
N GLY A 372 2.16 -30.32 20.06
CA GLY A 372 2.85 -31.58 20.40
C GLY A 372 2.57 -32.69 19.40
N LEU A 373 3.62 -33.09 18.66
CA LEU A 373 3.55 -34.15 17.66
C LEU A 373 3.27 -35.45 18.40
N ALA A 374 2.10 -36.04 18.16
CA ALA A 374 1.93 -37.45 18.45
C ALA A 374 3.01 -38.18 17.65
N ILE A 375 3.78 -39.04 18.33
CA ILE A 375 4.98 -39.69 17.80
C ILE A 375 4.65 -40.49 16.51
N ASP A 376 3.42 -41.00 16.39
CA ASP A 376 2.86 -41.55 15.16
C ASP A 376 1.69 -40.69 14.63
N ARG A 377 1.83 -40.14 13.41
CA ARG A 377 0.74 -39.46 12.68
C ARG A 377 0.77 -39.78 11.20
N PHE A 378 -0.40 -40.09 10.65
CA PHE A 378 -0.64 -40.05 9.21
C PHE A 378 -1.80 -39.08 8.98
N VAL A 379 -1.52 -37.86 8.52
CA VAL A 379 -2.52 -36.77 8.46
C VAL A 379 -2.38 -35.98 7.17
N ALA A 380 -3.50 -35.57 6.59
CA ALA A 380 -3.54 -34.65 5.46
C ALA A 380 -4.18 -33.32 5.86
N TYR A 381 -3.65 -32.23 5.34
CA TYR A 381 -4.22 -30.90 5.42
C TYR A 381 -4.59 -30.42 4.02
N LYS A 382 -5.85 -30.05 3.81
CA LYS A 382 -6.33 -29.52 2.53
C LYS A 382 -6.05 -28.02 2.43
N PHE A 383 -5.42 -27.61 1.32
CA PHE A 383 -5.22 -26.19 0.98
C PHE A 383 -6.48 -25.56 0.38
#